data_AF-A0A497N017-F1
#
_entry.id   AF-A0A497N017-F1
#
_cell.length_a   1.000
_cell.length_b   1.000
_cell.length_c   1.000
_cell.angle_alpha   90.00
_cell.angle_beta   90.00
_cell.angle_gamma   90.00
#
_symmetry.space_group_name_H-M   'P 1'
#
loop_
_entity.id
_entity.type
_entity.pdbx_description
1 polymer ?
#
loop_
_entity_poly.entity_id
_entity_poly.type
_entity_poly.pdbx_seq_one_letter_code
_entity_poly.pdbx_strand_id
1 'polypeptide(L)'
;MTRRRVRKRRSSKRVGAGLIKVHRRGYYRRAYDYVRDGKRIHVRGHYVRATDYYIRDRGKPGKGPKLIKVTPGKMTEWAVKLGYIREGQHIDDIPLSKIDDFALDLAKAVGPARAWRMFHAQIIYRKNATEPNVVRFRRKMERARDAIARAYPEALTPREAIEAWRRMSPIERAMRMPGGEI
;
A
#
# COMPACT_ATOMS: atom_id res chain seq x y z
N MET A 1 -29.89 -54.04 27.11
CA MET A 1 -28.62 -53.31 27.34
C MET A 1 -28.10 -52.74 26.02
N THR A 2 -28.28 -51.44 25.76
CA THR A 2 -27.92 -50.81 24.47
C THR A 2 -26.76 -49.83 24.68
N ARG A 3 -25.56 -50.18 24.19
CA ARG A 3 -24.34 -49.37 24.35
C ARG A 3 -24.43 -48.10 23.48
N ARG A 4 -24.60 -46.95 24.13
CA ARG A 4 -24.59 -45.61 23.51
C ARG A 4 -23.18 -45.30 22.97
N ARG A 5 -22.98 -45.37 21.65
CA ARG A 5 -21.73 -44.91 21.01
C ARG A 5 -21.61 -43.40 21.16
N VAL A 6 -20.81 -42.96 22.13
CA VAL A 6 -20.39 -41.56 22.26
C VAL A 6 -19.49 -41.23 21.07
N ARG A 7 -20.01 -40.47 20.09
CA ARG A 7 -19.20 -39.86 19.04
C ARG A 7 -18.20 -38.91 19.71
N LYS A 8 -16.93 -39.31 19.79
CA LYS A 8 -15.80 -38.40 20.07
C LYS A 8 -15.95 -37.19 19.15
N ARG A 9 -16.28 -36.02 19.71
CA ARG A 9 -16.15 -34.75 19.02
C ARG A 9 -14.70 -34.67 18.54
N ARG A 10 -14.49 -34.71 17.22
CA ARG A 10 -13.18 -34.40 16.63
C ARG A 10 -12.81 -33.02 17.14
N SER A 11 -11.83 -32.96 18.05
CA SER A 11 -11.26 -31.71 18.50
C SER A 11 -10.90 -30.91 17.26
N SER A 12 -11.33 -29.65 17.25
CA SER A 12 -11.10 -28.70 16.18
C SER A 12 -9.62 -28.76 15.80
N LYS A 13 -9.40 -29.20 14.56
CA LYS A 13 -8.14 -29.14 13.82
C LYS A 13 -7.36 -27.91 14.27
N ARG A 14 -6.12 -28.13 14.73
CA ARG A 14 -5.11 -27.10 14.96
C ARG A 14 -5.22 -26.07 13.83
N VAL A 15 -5.66 -24.86 14.16
CA VAL A 15 -5.62 -23.72 13.23
C VAL A 15 -4.14 -23.52 12.94
N GLY A 16 -3.71 -23.90 11.73
CA GLY A 16 -2.32 -23.76 11.34
C GLY A 16 -1.88 -22.30 11.54
N ALA A 17 -0.67 -22.11 12.06
CA ALA A 17 -0.06 -20.79 12.14
C ALA A 17 -0.21 -20.07 10.79
N GLY A 18 -0.82 -18.87 10.79
CA GLY A 18 -1.07 -18.09 9.57
C GLY A 18 -2.46 -18.23 8.93
N LEU A 19 -3.50 -18.59 9.68
CA LEU A 19 -4.91 -18.44 9.25
C LEU A 19 -5.63 -17.41 10.15
N ILE A 20 -6.39 -16.48 9.56
CA ILE A 20 -7.29 -15.56 10.26
C ILE A 20 -8.74 -15.97 10.08
N LYS A 21 -9.54 -15.76 11.13
CA LYS A 21 -11.00 -15.92 11.09
C LYS A 21 -11.62 -14.64 10.50
N VAL A 22 -12.33 -14.76 9.39
CA VAL A 22 -13.02 -13.64 8.74
C VAL A 22 -14.52 -13.88 8.75
N HIS A 23 -15.25 -12.85 9.18
CA HIS A 23 -16.70 -12.82 9.12
C HIS A 23 -17.14 -12.24 7.78
N ARG A 24 -17.84 -13.03 6.95
CA ARG A 24 -18.51 -12.54 5.74
C ARG A 24 -19.95 -12.19 6.08
N ARG A 25 -20.36 -10.95 5.80
CA ARG A 25 -21.78 -10.55 5.85
C ARG A 25 -22.60 -11.36 4.85
N GLY A 26 -23.87 -11.61 5.17
CA GLY A 26 -24.79 -12.22 4.23
C GLY A 26 -25.02 -11.32 3.01
N TYR A 27 -25.24 -11.90 1.84
CA TYR A 27 -25.51 -11.13 0.62
C TYR A 27 -26.36 -11.96 -0.36
N TYR A 28 -27.09 -11.27 -1.24
CA TYR A 28 -27.83 -11.92 -2.31
C TYR A 28 -26.91 -12.21 -3.49
N ARG A 29 -26.78 -13.48 -3.86
CA ARG A 29 -25.91 -13.91 -4.95
C ARG A 29 -26.76 -14.08 -6.22
N ARG A 30 -26.36 -13.40 -7.31
CA ARG A 30 -27.02 -13.53 -8.62
C ARG A 30 -26.83 -14.95 -9.18
N ALA A 31 -27.73 -15.36 -10.06
CA ALA A 31 -27.61 -16.62 -10.78
C ALA A 31 -26.34 -16.64 -11.64
N TYR A 32 -25.69 -17.80 -11.75
CA TYR A 32 -24.51 -17.96 -12.59
C TYR A 32 -24.37 -19.40 -13.07
N ASP A 33 -23.71 -19.57 -14.20
CA ASP A 33 -23.34 -20.87 -14.74
C ASP A 33 -21.88 -21.16 -14.45
N TYR A 34 -21.56 -22.41 -14.15
CA TYR A 34 -20.18 -22.87 -14.12
C TYR A 34 -20.08 -24.28 -14.71
N VAL A 35 -18.91 -24.61 -15.24
CA VAL A 35 -18.65 -25.95 -15.79
C VAL A 35 -17.87 -26.76 -14.76
N ARG A 36 -18.37 -27.95 -14.46
CA ARG A 36 -17.69 -28.92 -13.61
C ARG A 36 -17.79 -30.29 -14.26
N ASP A 37 -16.65 -30.95 -14.43
CA ASP A 37 -16.53 -32.26 -15.06
C ASP A 37 -17.21 -32.32 -16.45
N GLY A 38 -17.01 -31.26 -17.26
CA GLY A 38 -17.56 -31.14 -18.61
C GLY A 38 -19.06 -30.81 -18.71
N LYS A 39 -19.78 -30.74 -17.57
CA LYS A 39 -21.21 -30.39 -17.54
C LYS A 39 -21.42 -28.95 -17.08
N ARG A 40 -22.28 -28.21 -17.79
CA ARG A 40 -22.72 -26.87 -17.40
C ARG A 40 -23.77 -26.99 -16.29
N ILE A 41 -23.47 -26.43 -15.12
CA ILE A 41 -24.36 -26.39 -13.96
C ILE A 41 -24.86 -24.96 -13.80
N HIS A 42 -26.17 -24.79 -13.87
CA HIS A 42 -26.84 -23.52 -13.58
C HIS A 42 -27.13 -23.40 -12.09
N VAL A 43 -26.62 -22.33 -11.46
CA VAL A 43 -26.91 -21.99 -10.07
C VAL A 43 -27.91 -20.84 -10.05
N ARG A 44 -29.10 -21.09 -9.51
CA ARG A 44 -30.11 -20.04 -9.31
C ARG A 44 -29.64 -19.01 -8.29
N GLY A 45 -30.10 -17.77 -8.47
CA GLY A 45 -29.87 -16.69 -7.52
C GLY A 45 -30.46 -17.06 -6.15
N HIS A 46 -29.69 -16.85 -5.09
CA HIS A 46 -30.12 -17.18 -3.74
C HIS A 46 -29.40 -16.32 -2.70
N TYR A 47 -30.00 -16.23 -1.51
CA TYR A 47 -29.39 -15.54 -0.40
C TYR A 47 -28.30 -16.39 0.25
N VAL A 48 -27.08 -15.87 0.28
CA VAL A 48 -25.95 -16.49 0.96
C VAL A 48 -25.91 -15.96 2.39
N ARG A 49 -26.10 -16.85 3.36
CA ARG A 49 -26.05 -16.50 4.78
C ARG A 49 -24.66 -16.00 5.19
N ALA A 50 -24.64 -15.18 6.23
CA ALA A 50 -23.41 -14.78 6.90
C ALA A 50 -22.67 -16.03 7.39
N THR A 51 -21.34 -16.04 7.27
CA THR A 51 -20.55 -17.21 7.65
C THR A 51 -19.14 -16.78 8.05
N ASP A 52 -18.66 -17.39 9.12
CA ASP A 52 -17.26 -17.30 9.52
C ASP A 52 -16.44 -18.35 8.76
N TYR A 53 -15.35 -17.91 8.14
CA TYR A 53 -14.44 -18.81 7.45
C TYR A 53 -12.99 -18.42 7.73
N TYR A 54 -12.11 -19.40 7.67
CA TYR A 54 -10.68 -19.19 7.87
C TYR A 54 -10.02 -18.97 6.51
N ILE A 55 -9.28 -17.88 6.38
CA ILE A 55 -8.41 -17.64 5.22
C ILE A 55 -6.97 -17.57 5.70
N ARG A 56 -6.02 -17.85 4.81
CA ARG A 56 -4.60 -17.55 5.09
C ARG A 56 -4.48 -16.08 5.44
N ASP A 57 -3.86 -15.81 6.58
CA ASP A 57 -3.47 -14.48 7.01
C ASP A 57 -2.58 -13.92 5.91
N ARG A 58 -3.11 -12.94 5.17
CA ARG A 58 -2.36 -12.21 4.14
C ARG A 58 -1.54 -11.08 4.77
N GLY A 59 -1.45 -11.03 6.11
CA GLY A 59 -0.84 -9.96 6.88
C GLY A 59 -1.81 -8.79 7.11
N LYS A 60 -1.38 -7.87 7.99
CA LYS A 60 -2.07 -6.61 8.34
C LYS A 60 -2.60 -5.88 7.08
N PRO A 61 -3.72 -5.14 7.16
CA PRO A 61 -4.18 -4.25 6.08
C PRO A 61 -3.02 -3.41 5.54
N GLY A 62 -2.72 -3.50 4.24
CA GLY A 62 -1.56 -2.83 3.63
C GLY A 62 -0.27 -3.67 3.49
N LYS A 63 -0.31 -4.99 3.77
CA LYS A 63 0.84 -5.91 3.64
C LYS A 63 0.73 -6.92 2.49
N GLY A 64 0.18 -6.53 1.34
CA GLY A 64 0.60 -7.19 0.09
C GLY A 64 2.11 -6.97 -0.14
N PRO A 65 2.77 -7.70 -1.06
CA PRO A 65 4.09 -7.29 -1.52
C PRO A 65 4.02 -5.81 -1.87
N LYS A 66 4.89 -5.00 -1.26
CA LYS A 66 4.85 -3.53 -1.39
C LYS A 66 4.75 -3.20 -2.89
N LEU A 67 3.70 -2.48 -3.29
CA LEU A 67 3.50 -2.01 -4.67
C LEU A 67 4.73 -1.22 -5.18
N ILE A 68 5.47 -0.64 -4.24
CA ILE A 68 6.75 0.01 -4.49
C ILE A 68 7.84 -0.88 -3.91
N LYS A 69 8.66 -1.50 -4.78
CA LYS A 69 9.94 -2.09 -4.36
C LYS A 69 10.83 -0.97 -3.83
N VAL A 70 10.87 -0.81 -2.51
CA VAL A 70 11.80 0.12 -1.88
C VAL A 70 13.04 -0.65 -1.53
N THR A 71 14.13 -0.37 -2.25
CA THR A 71 15.45 -0.84 -1.87
C THR A 71 15.84 -0.14 -0.56
N PRO A 72 15.95 -0.86 0.56
CA PRO A 72 16.40 -0.27 1.82
C PRO A 72 17.81 0.32 1.63
N GLY A 73 18.14 1.40 2.33
CA GLY A 73 19.48 2.00 2.30
C GLY A 73 19.81 2.88 1.09
N LYS A 74 19.08 2.79 -0.03
CA LYS A 74 19.41 3.56 -1.25
C LYS A 74 19.50 5.09 -1.04
N MET A 75 18.64 5.65 -0.21
CA MET A 75 18.68 7.08 0.11
C MET A 75 19.89 7.44 0.98
N THR A 76 20.28 6.54 1.88
CA THR A 76 21.49 6.64 2.69
C THR A 76 22.75 6.55 1.81
N GLU A 77 22.79 5.62 0.85
CA GLU A 77 23.89 5.53 -0.13
C GLU A 77 24.10 6.83 -0.89
N TRP A 78 23.01 7.47 -1.34
CA TRP A 78 23.10 8.78 -1.99
C TRP A 78 23.55 9.88 -1.04
N ALA A 79 23.11 9.87 0.22
CA ALA A 79 23.56 10.84 1.21
C ALA A 79 25.07 10.71 1.50
N VAL A 80 25.61 9.47 1.54
CA VAL A 80 27.05 9.22 1.62
C VAL A 80 27.75 9.73 0.37
N LYS A 81 27.25 9.35 -0.82
CA LYS A 81 27.85 9.73 -2.10
C LYS A 81 27.88 11.24 -2.34
N LEU A 82 26.87 11.96 -1.86
CA LEU A 82 26.78 13.42 -1.94
C LEU A 82 27.48 14.13 -0.77
N GLY A 83 28.10 13.40 0.16
CA GLY A 83 28.90 13.97 1.26
C GLY A 83 28.09 14.57 2.42
N TYR A 84 26.79 14.28 2.51
CA TYR A 84 25.94 14.79 3.60
C TYR A 84 26.04 13.96 4.89
N ILE A 85 26.49 12.71 4.78
CA ILE A 85 26.80 11.80 5.89
C ILE A 85 28.03 10.95 5.55
N ARG A 86 28.63 10.31 6.56
CA ARG A 86 29.73 9.36 6.41
C ARG A 86 29.23 7.93 6.26
N GLU A 87 30.09 7.04 5.76
CA GLU A 87 29.81 5.60 5.78
C GLU A 87 29.52 5.12 7.21
N GLY A 88 28.50 4.28 7.38
CA GLY A 88 28.01 3.82 8.68
C GLY A 88 26.96 4.72 9.34
N GLN A 89 26.75 5.94 8.86
CA GLN A 89 25.67 6.82 9.31
C GLN A 89 24.36 6.56 8.56
N HIS A 90 23.24 6.97 9.17
CA HIS A 90 21.91 6.85 8.59
C HIS A 90 21.40 8.18 8.03
N ILE A 91 20.39 8.12 7.16
CA ILE A 91 19.76 9.33 6.59
C ILE A 91 19.13 10.25 7.66
N ASP A 92 18.85 9.68 8.83
CA ASP A 92 18.34 10.37 10.01
C ASP A 92 19.38 11.36 10.57
N ASP A 93 20.67 11.10 10.35
CA ASP A 93 21.79 11.88 10.89
C ASP A 93 22.07 13.18 10.11
N ILE A 94 21.47 13.36 8.92
CA ILE A 94 21.59 14.64 8.20
C ILE A 94 21.04 15.77 9.09
N PRO A 95 21.78 16.87 9.32
CA PRO A 95 21.23 18.00 10.07
C PRO A 95 19.98 18.57 9.39
N LEU A 96 18.99 19.03 10.16
CA LEU A 96 17.79 19.65 9.58
C LEU A 96 18.14 20.86 8.69
N SER A 97 19.20 21.60 9.01
CA SER A 97 19.71 22.72 8.21
C SER A 97 20.20 22.33 6.83
N LYS A 98 20.60 21.07 6.62
CA LYS A 98 21.17 20.56 5.36
C LYS A 98 20.21 19.72 4.55
N ILE A 99 18.99 19.48 5.06
CA ILE A 99 18.07 18.57 4.38
C ILE A 99 17.53 19.12 3.07
N ASP A 100 17.37 20.44 2.97
CA ASP A 100 16.89 21.10 1.75
C ASP A 100 17.98 21.01 0.66
N ASP A 101 19.23 21.33 0.99
CA ASP A 101 20.39 21.21 0.11
C ASP A 101 20.52 19.77 -0.41
N PHE A 102 20.48 18.78 0.50
CA PHE A 102 20.51 17.37 0.13
C PHE A 102 19.37 16.98 -0.82
N ALA A 103 18.16 17.49 -0.58
CA ALA A 103 17.01 17.18 -1.41
C ALA A 103 17.20 17.70 -2.85
N LEU A 104 17.74 18.91 -3.00
CA LEU A 104 17.99 19.53 -4.30
C LEU A 104 19.16 18.84 -5.03
N ASP A 105 20.24 18.51 -4.34
CA ASP A 105 21.37 17.80 -4.94
C ASP A 105 20.99 16.36 -5.33
N LEU A 106 20.19 15.69 -4.52
CA LEU A 106 19.62 14.40 -4.88
C LEU A 106 18.74 14.52 -6.14
N ALA A 107 17.89 15.55 -6.22
CA ALA A 107 17.05 15.80 -7.39
C ALA A 107 17.88 16.01 -8.67
N LYS A 108 19.00 16.74 -8.59
CA LYS A 108 19.96 16.89 -9.70
C LYS A 108 20.59 15.55 -10.10
N ALA A 109 20.95 14.71 -9.13
CA ALA A 109 21.67 13.47 -9.38
C ALA A 109 20.78 12.33 -9.94
N VAL A 110 19.53 12.20 -9.47
CA VAL A 110 18.64 11.06 -9.82
C VAL A 110 17.39 11.43 -10.60
N GLY A 111 17.15 12.74 -10.79
CA GLY A 111 15.94 13.30 -11.37
C GLY A 111 14.91 13.73 -10.32
N PRO A 112 14.24 14.89 -10.48
CA PRO A 112 13.34 15.44 -9.47
C PRO A 112 12.18 14.50 -9.08
N ALA A 113 11.52 13.88 -10.07
CA ALA A 113 10.41 12.96 -9.83
C ALA A 113 10.84 11.69 -9.07
N ARG A 114 12.09 11.26 -9.23
CA ARG A 114 12.62 10.08 -8.53
C ARG A 114 13.05 10.45 -7.12
N ALA A 115 13.75 11.57 -6.94
CA ALA A 115 14.11 12.10 -5.63
C ALA A 115 12.87 12.34 -4.76
N TRP A 116 11.85 13.01 -5.30
CA TRP A 116 10.59 13.26 -4.60
C TRP A 116 9.92 11.97 -4.13
N ARG A 117 9.88 10.93 -4.98
CA ARG A 117 9.31 9.62 -4.62
C ARG A 117 10.10 8.93 -3.51
N MET A 118 11.42 9.11 -3.43
CA MET A 118 12.25 8.58 -2.35
C MET A 118 11.88 9.21 -1.01
N PHE A 119 11.78 10.54 -0.93
CA PHE A 119 11.33 11.23 0.28
C PHE A 119 9.88 10.87 0.62
N HIS A 120 8.99 10.86 -0.37
CA HIS A 120 7.59 10.51 -0.16
C HIS A 120 7.40 9.10 0.41
N ALA A 121 8.20 8.13 -0.04
CA ALA A 121 8.17 6.78 0.52
C ALA A 121 8.51 6.79 2.03
N GLN A 122 9.54 7.54 2.45
CA GLN A 122 9.92 7.63 3.88
C GLN A 122 8.79 8.19 4.75
N ILE A 123 8.04 9.15 4.22
CA ILE A 123 6.87 9.76 4.88
C ILE A 123 5.75 8.72 5.02
N ILE A 124 5.39 8.03 3.93
CA ILE A 124 4.32 7.04 3.93
C ILE A 124 4.63 5.88 4.88
N TYR A 125 5.88 5.41 4.93
CA TYR A 125 6.28 4.36 5.88
C TYR A 125 6.08 4.75 7.35
N ARG A 126 6.14 6.04 7.66
CA ARG A 126 6.07 6.59 9.02
C ARG A 126 4.79 7.38 9.27
N LYS A 127 3.81 7.30 8.38
CA LYS A 127 2.57 8.10 8.46
C LYS A 127 1.81 7.85 9.77
N ASN A 128 1.80 6.60 10.22
CA ASN A 128 1.06 6.18 11.42
C ASN A 128 1.94 6.04 12.66
N ALA A 129 3.23 6.37 12.58
CA ALA A 129 4.12 6.30 13.74
C ALA A 129 3.81 7.46 14.70
N THR A 130 3.72 7.16 15.99
CA THR A 130 3.42 8.12 17.07
C THR A 130 4.64 8.49 17.89
N GLU A 131 5.73 7.73 17.79
CA GLU A 131 6.98 7.99 18.51
C GLU A 131 7.56 9.37 18.14
N PRO A 132 7.94 10.22 19.13
CA PRO A 132 8.38 11.59 18.86
C PRO A 132 9.55 11.70 17.88
N ASN A 133 10.54 10.82 17.98
CA ASN A 133 11.71 10.82 17.11
C ASN A 133 11.34 10.47 15.66
N VAL A 134 10.44 9.50 15.47
CA VAL A 134 9.96 9.10 14.16
C VAL A 134 9.11 10.20 13.52
N VAL A 135 8.31 10.92 14.32
CA VAL A 135 7.54 12.08 13.85
C VAL A 135 8.46 13.23 13.45
N ARG A 136 9.50 13.54 14.24
CA ARG A 136 10.51 14.56 13.88
C ARG A 136 11.20 14.22 12.57
N PHE A 137 11.64 12.97 12.43
CA PHE A 137 12.24 12.49 11.18
C PHE A 137 11.27 12.59 9.99
N ARG A 138 9.99 12.21 10.18
CA ARG A 138 8.97 12.35 9.13
C ARG A 138 8.82 13.80 8.68
N ARG A 139 8.72 14.75 9.61
CA ARG A 139 8.62 16.20 9.30
C ARG A 139 9.85 16.72 8.55
N LYS A 140 11.04 16.25 8.92
CA LYS A 140 12.29 16.54 8.19
C LYS A 140 12.23 16.05 6.73
N MET A 141 11.66 14.86 6.49
CA MET A 141 11.47 14.33 5.14
C MET A 141 10.35 15.03 4.35
N GLU A 142 9.28 15.47 5.03
CA GLU A 142 8.23 16.32 4.44
C GLU A 142 8.83 17.63 3.92
N ARG A 143 9.63 18.32 4.74
CA ARG A 143 10.33 19.55 4.34
C ARG A 143 11.19 19.36 3.09
N ALA A 144 11.99 18.30 3.05
CA ALA A 144 12.86 17.95 1.91
C ALA A 144 12.07 17.68 0.63
N ARG A 145 10.98 16.91 0.73
CA ARG A 145 10.06 16.65 -0.37
C ARG A 145 9.46 17.95 -0.92
N ASP A 146 9.05 18.84 -0.01
CA ASP A 146 8.40 20.10 -0.37
C ASP A 146 9.41 21.11 -0.93
N ALA A 147 10.68 21.05 -0.53
CA ALA A 147 11.77 21.79 -1.19
C ALA A 147 11.94 21.37 -2.66
N ILE A 148 11.93 20.06 -2.94
CA ILE A 148 11.95 19.54 -4.32
C ILE A 148 10.70 19.97 -5.10
N ALA A 149 9.52 19.94 -4.46
CA ALA A 149 8.27 20.38 -5.07
C ALA A 149 8.27 21.86 -5.47
N ARG A 150 8.86 22.72 -4.63
CA ARG A 150 9.00 24.15 -4.91
C ARG A 150 10.04 24.45 -5.99
N ALA A 151 11.16 23.72 -5.99
CA ALA A 151 12.24 23.94 -6.96
C ALA A 151 11.96 23.33 -8.34
N TYR A 152 11.19 22.24 -8.43
CA TYR A 152 10.93 21.52 -9.67
C TYR A 152 9.42 21.25 -9.91
N PRO A 153 8.57 22.30 -9.95
CA PRO A 153 7.12 22.12 -10.07
C PRO A 153 6.72 21.42 -11.38
N GLU A 154 7.42 21.71 -12.47
CA GLU A 154 7.15 21.15 -13.81
C GLU A 154 7.52 19.66 -13.94
N ALA A 155 8.53 19.21 -13.20
CA ALA A 155 8.97 17.81 -13.23
C ALA A 155 8.12 16.88 -12.35
N LEU A 156 7.27 17.45 -11.49
CA LEU A 156 6.51 16.72 -10.46
C LEU A 156 5.02 16.73 -10.71
N THR A 157 4.52 17.79 -11.33
CA THR A 157 3.18 17.76 -11.90
C THR A 157 3.26 16.96 -13.20
N PRO A 158 2.48 15.88 -13.37
CA PRO A 158 2.20 15.38 -14.70
C PRO A 158 1.25 16.41 -15.30
N ARG A 159 1.76 17.59 -15.67
CA ARG A 159 0.98 18.75 -16.10
C ARG A 159 0.09 18.35 -17.26
N GLU A 160 0.58 17.50 -18.15
CA GLU A 160 -0.19 16.85 -19.21
C GLU A 160 -1.32 15.96 -18.69
N ALA A 161 -1.12 15.16 -17.63
CA ALA A 161 -2.18 14.31 -17.08
C ALA A 161 -3.22 15.12 -16.27
N ILE A 162 -2.80 16.19 -15.58
CA ILE A 162 -3.69 17.10 -14.85
C ILE A 162 -4.47 17.97 -15.84
N GLU A 163 -3.81 18.50 -16.88
CA GLU A 163 -4.47 19.23 -17.97
C GLU A 163 -5.39 18.32 -18.78
N ALA A 164 -4.98 17.10 -19.11
CA ALA A 164 -5.85 16.10 -19.73
C ALA A 164 -7.07 15.81 -18.84
N TRP A 165 -6.87 15.62 -17.53
CA TRP A 165 -7.97 15.40 -16.58
C TRP A 165 -8.90 16.62 -16.48
N ARG A 166 -8.36 17.84 -16.53
CA ARG A 166 -9.14 19.09 -16.53
C ARG A 166 -9.87 19.34 -17.86
N ARG A 167 -9.28 18.95 -19.00
CA ARG A 167 -9.88 19.02 -20.34
C ARG A 167 -11.00 18.00 -20.53
N MET A 168 -10.96 16.84 -19.84
CA MET A 168 -12.05 15.87 -19.84
C MET A 168 -13.32 16.48 -19.25
N SER A 169 -14.46 16.14 -19.85
CA SER A 169 -15.78 16.51 -19.34
C SER A 169 -16.05 15.84 -17.97
N PRO A 170 -16.94 16.39 -17.13
CA PRO A 170 -17.30 15.78 -15.84
C PRO A 170 -17.76 14.31 -15.96
N ILE A 171 -18.42 13.96 -17.08
CA ILE A 171 -18.91 12.62 -17.39
C ILE A 171 -17.76 11.65 -17.65
N GLU A 172 -16.80 12.04 -18.49
CA GLU A 172 -15.61 11.22 -18.78
C GLU A 172 -14.74 10.99 -17.54
N ARG A 173 -14.64 11.99 -16.65
CA ARG A 173 -13.94 11.84 -15.36
C ARG A 173 -14.63 10.80 -14.48
N ALA A 174 -15.96 10.80 -14.43
CA ALA A 174 -16.74 9.85 -13.64
C ALA A 174 -16.59 8.41 -14.16
N MET A 175 -16.64 8.20 -15.49
CA MET A 175 -16.45 6.89 -16.12
C MET A 175 -15.05 6.30 -15.90
N ARG A 176 -14.00 7.14 -15.83
CA ARG A 176 -12.62 6.70 -15.59
C ARG A 176 -12.28 6.43 -14.12
N MET A 177 -13.13 6.83 -13.17
CA MET A 177 -12.92 6.47 -11.77
C MET A 177 -13.21 4.98 -11.55
N PRO A 178 -12.42 4.26 -10.73
CA PRO A 178 -12.69 2.87 -10.41
C PRO A 178 -14.04 2.75 -9.69
N GLY A 179 -15.05 2.25 -10.39
CA GLY A 179 -16.44 2.14 -9.93
C GLY A 179 -17.47 3.01 -10.67
N GLY A 180 -17.09 3.71 -11.75
CA GLY A 180 -18.00 4.52 -12.56
C GLY A 180 -18.92 3.70 -13.46
N GLU A 181 -20.04 3.21 -12.91
CA GLU A 181 -21.27 3.05 -13.69
C GLU A 181 -22.03 4.38 -13.63
N ILE A 182 -22.52 4.86 -14.79
CA ILE A 182 -23.53 5.92 -14.86
C ILE A 182 -24.90 5.27 -14.74
#